data_AF-A0A7W0S8J0-F1
#
_entry.id   AF-A0A7W0S8J0-F1
#
_cell.length_a   1.000
_cell.length_b   1.000
_cell.length_c   1.000
_cell.angle_alpha   90.00
_cell.angle_beta   90.00
_cell.angle_gamma   90.00
#
_symmetry.space_group_name_H-M   'P 1'
#
loop_
_entity.id
_entity.type
_entity.pdbx_description
1 polymer ?
#
loop_
_entity_poly.entity_id
_entity_poly.type
_entity_poly.pdbx_seq_one_letter_code
_entity_poly.pdbx_strand_id
1 'polypeptide(L)'
;MLHRGFLPFFLHGLVEYAAGVFLVVAPFVFGYDDGLATGASIVLGIAILGVAAATDSPAGLNRTIPVKAHVALDLVVVALLVASPFLLGFSDEDTPTAVFIALGVAHLLITISTRFLRSAEDADEHPAGDHEQGSAEQAYADELVPSQEQRREPDTP
;
A
#
# COMPACT_ATOMS: atom_id res chain seq x y z
N MET A 1 1.01 12.79 -1.94
CA MET A 1 -0.08 13.74 -1.63
C MET A 1 -1.45 13.05 -1.53
N LEU A 2 -1.54 11.72 -1.28
CA LEU A 2 -2.80 10.96 -1.16
C LEU A 2 -3.02 10.42 0.27
N HIS A 3 -2.88 11.27 1.29
CA HIS A 3 -3.01 10.86 2.70
C HIS A 3 -4.45 11.04 3.27
N ARG A 4 -5.44 11.40 2.45
CA ARG A 4 -6.81 11.77 2.90
C ARG A 4 -7.95 11.07 2.15
N GLY A 5 -7.71 9.86 1.63
CA GLY A 5 -8.80 9.05 1.10
C GLY A 5 -9.77 8.60 2.19
N PHE A 6 -11.05 8.45 1.87
CA PHE A 6 -12.03 7.86 2.81
C PHE A 6 -12.02 6.34 2.74
N LEU A 7 -11.71 5.75 1.57
CA LEU A 7 -11.69 4.30 1.37
C LEU A 7 -10.46 3.66 2.04
N PRO A 8 -10.65 2.59 2.85
CA PRO A 8 -9.54 1.85 3.44
C PRO A 8 -8.80 1.02 2.37
N PHE A 9 -7.48 0.91 2.50
CA PHE A 9 -6.63 0.19 1.56
C PHE A 9 -7.03 -1.30 1.37
N PHE A 10 -7.55 -1.93 2.42
CA PHE A 10 -8.08 -3.29 2.32
C PHE A 10 -9.25 -3.40 1.33
N LEU A 11 -10.20 -2.45 1.35
CA LEU A 11 -11.32 -2.46 0.42
C LEU A 11 -10.87 -2.17 -1.01
N HIS A 12 -9.89 -1.27 -1.19
CA HIS A 12 -9.27 -1.06 -2.49
C HIS A 12 -8.74 -2.37 -3.07
N GLY A 13 -7.90 -3.09 -2.32
CA GLY A 13 -7.33 -4.37 -2.78
C GLY A 13 -8.39 -5.44 -3.07
N LEU A 14 -9.47 -5.51 -2.28
CA LEU A 14 -10.58 -6.41 -2.56
C LEU A 14 -11.31 -6.05 -3.87
N VAL A 15 -11.50 -4.76 -4.14
CA VAL A 15 -12.11 -4.30 -5.39
C VAL A 15 -11.21 -4.61 -6.58
N GLU A 16 -9.89 -4.49 -6.44
CA GLU A 16 -8.96 -4.89 -7.51
C GLU A 16 -9.06 -6.38 -7.84
N TYR A 17 -9.14 -7.24 -6.82
CA TYR A 17 -9.39 -8.67 -7.04
C TYR A 17 -10.70 -8.91 -7.78
N ALA A 18 -11.78 -8.24 -7.37
CA ALA A 18 -13.07 -8.37 -8.03
C ALA A 18 -13.04 -7.85 -9.48
N ALA A 19 -12.41 -6.70 -9.72
CA ALA A 19 -12.26 -6.10 -11.04
C ALA A 19 -11.39 -6.96 -11.97
N GLY A 20 -10.30 -7.52 -11.45
CA GLY A 20 -9.43 -8.42 -12.19
C GLY A 20 -10.14 -9.71 -12.61
N VAL A 21 -10.86 -10.36 -11.69
CA VAL A 21 -11.71 -11.52 -12.02
C VAL A 21 -12.79 -11.14 -13.02
N PHE A 22 -13.46 -10.01 -12.81
CA PHE A 22 -14.49 -9.52 -13.71
C PHE A 22 -13.95 -9.32 -15.13
N LEU A 23 -12.78 -8.69 -15.31
CA LEU A 23 -12.17 -8.49 -16.63
C LEU A 23 -11.78 -9.81 -17.32
N VAL A 24 -11.33 -10.81 -16.57
CA VAL A 24 -11.04 -12.14 -17.12
C VAL A 24 -12.32 -12.82 -17.60
N VAL A 25 -13.42 -12.66 -16.85
CA VAL A 25 -14.69 -13.35 -17.11
C VAL A 25 -15.58 -12.60 -18.11
N ALA A 26 -15.46 -11.28 -18.19
CA ALA A 26 -16.33 -10.39 -18.97
C ALA A 26 -16.46 -10.79 -20.46
N PRO A 27 -15.38 -11.12 -21.20
CA PRO A 27 -15.51 -11.52 -22.60
C PRO A 27 -16.41 -12.74 -22.81
N PHE A 28 -16.40 -13.67 -21.86
CA PHE A 28 -17.18 -14.90 -21.95
C PHE A 28 -18.64 -14.72 -21.52
N VAL A 29 -18.88 -13.83 -20.55
CA VAL A 29 -20.24 -13.53 -20.06
C VAL A 29 -20.98 -12.61 -21.02
N PHE A 30 -20.29 -11.63 -21.59
CA PHE A 30 -20.88 -10.64 -22.49
C PHE A 30 -20.74 -10.99 -23.97
N GLY A 31 -19.95 -12.01 -24.31
CA GLY A 31 -19.74 -12.47 -25.69
C GLY A 31 -19.03 -11.43 -26.54
N TYR A 32 -17.80 -11.07 -26.18
CA TYR A 32 -17.00 -10.15 -27.02
C TYR A 32 -16.68 -10.81 -28.36
N ASP A 33 -16.95 -10.11 -29.46
CA ASP A 33 -16.72 -10.61 -30.81
C ASP A 33 -15.28 -10.32 -31.28
N ASP A 34 -14.67 -9.23 -30.80
CA ASP A 34 -13.30 -8.86 -31.15
C ASP A 34 -12.23 -9.55 -30.30
N GLY A 35 -11.22 -10.09 -30.99
CA GLY A 35 -10.13 -10.83 -30.39
C GLY A 35 -9.15 -9.96 -29.61
N LEU A 36 -8.96 -8.70 -30.00
CA LEU A 36 -8.12 -7.74 -29.29
C LEU A 36 -8.81 -7.22 -28.03
N ALA A 37 -10.13 -6.97 -28.07
CA ALA A 37 -10.94 -6.66 -26.89
C ALA A 37 -10.89 -7.80 -25.87
N THR A 38 -11.11 -9.03 -26.33
CA THR A 38 -11.02 -10.25 -25.50
C THR A 38 -9.62 -10.41 -24.89
N GLY A 39 -8.58 -10.35 -25.72
CA GLY A 39 -7.19 -10.49 -25.29
C GLY A 39 -6.78 -9.40 -24.29
N ALA A 40 -7.12 -8.15 -24.56
CA ALA A 40 -6.85 -7.02 -23.67
C ALA A 40 -7.55 -7.22 -22.32
N SER A 41 -8.83 -7.61 -22.33
CA SER A 41 -9.62 -7.79 -21.10
C SER A 41 -8.97 -8.83 -20.19
N ILE A 42 -8.61 -9.98 -20.75
CA ILE A 42 -7.97 -11.07 -20.00
C ILE A 42 -6.59 -10.66 -19.49
N VAL A 43 -5.75 -10.06 -20.34
CA VAL A 43 -4.39 -9.66 -19.96
C VAL A 43 -4.40 -8.60 -18.87
N LEU A 44 -5.22 -7.55 -19.01
CA LEU A 44 -5.37 -6.52 -17.98
C LEU A 44 -5.96 -7.09 -16.69
N GLY A 45 -6.95 -7.97 -16.78
CA GLY A 45 -7.52 -8.63 -15.61
C GLY A 45 -6.48 -9.44 -14.83
N ILE A 46 -5.68 -10.26 -15.52
CA ILE A 46 -4.57 -11.02 -14.92
C ILE A 46 -3.50 -10.08 -14.33
N ALA A 47 -3.16 -9.00 -15.03
CA ALA A 47 -2.18 -8.03 -14.55
C ALA A 47 -2.64 -7.37 -13.23
N ILE A 48 -3.90 -6.94 -13.15
CA ILE A 48 -4.49 -6.37 -11.93
C ILE A 48 -4.44 -7.38 -10.79
N LEU A 49 -4.84 -8.64 -11.03
CA LEU A 49 -4.77 -9.70 -10.00
C LEU A 49 -3.35 -9.93 -9.50
N GLY A 50 -2.38 -9.97 -10.43
CA GLY A 50 -0.98 -10.15 -10.10
C GLY A 50 -0.44 -9.00 -9.25
N VAL A 51 -0.76 -7.75 -9.63
CA VAL A 51 -0.34 -6.56 -8.89
C VAL A 51 -1.00 -6.52 -7.51
N ALA A 52 -2.31 -6.73 -7.40
CA ALA A 52 -3.03 -6.75 -6.13
C ALA A 52 -2.45 -7.82 -5.18
N ALA A 53 -2.20 -9.03 -5.69
CA ALA A 53 -1.59 -10.12 -4.93
C ALA A 53 -0.14 -9.85 -4.52
N ALA A 54 0.60 -9.13 -5.35
CA ALA A 54 1.99 -8.83 -5.08
C ALA A 54 2.20 -7.57 -4.23
N THR A 55 1.19 -6.73 -4.05
CA THR A 55 1.33 -5.46 -3.35
C THR A 55 1.50 -5.65 -1.84
N ASP A 56 2.37 -4.84 -1.25
CA ASP A 56 2.51 -4.69 0.20
C ASP A 56 1.27 -3.97 0.77
N SER A 57 0.17 -4.73 0.85
CA SER A 57 -1.13 -4.28 1.32
C SER A 57 -1.74 -5.31 2.28
N PRO A 58 -2.79 -4.91 3.04
CA PRO A 58 -3.52 -5.85 3.88
C PRO A 58 -4.16 -7.02 3.11
N ALA A 59 -4.50 -6.82 1.83
CA ALA A 59 -5.07 -7.84 0.95
C ALA A 59 -4.03 -8.63 0.14
N GLY A 60 -2.76 -8.19 0.15
CA GLY A 60 -1.69 -8.80 -0.63
C GLY A 60 -1.25 -10.17 -0.09
N LEU A 61 -0.89 -11.05 -1.02
CA LEU A 61 -0.49 -12.43 -0.75
C LEU A 61 1.02 -12.60 -0.56
N ASN A 62 1.85 -11.96 -1.40
CA ASN A 62 3.32 -12.08 -1.33
C ASN A 62 4.07 -10.78 -0.98
N ARG A 63 3.38 -9.62 -1.02
CA ARG A 63 3.85 -8.30 -0.53
C ARG A 63 5.24 -7.85 -1.03
N THR A 64 5.54 -8.11 -2.30
CA THR A 64 6.81 -7.73 -2.96
C THR A 64 6.79 -6.36 -3.63
N ILE A 65 5.62 -5.86 -4.06
CA ILE A 65 5.47 -4.56 -4.72
C ILE A 65 5.22 -3.48 -3.65
N PRO A 66 6.09 -2.47 -3.50
CA PRO A 66 5.86 -1.39 -2.55
C PRO A 66 4.68 -0.52 -2.99
N VAL A 67 3.94 0.02 -2.02
CA VAL A 67 2.71 0.83 -2.25
C VAL A 67 2.90 1.97 -3.26
N LYS A 68 4.07 2.62 -3.28
CA LYS A 68 4.36 3.68 -4.28
C LYS A 68 4.35 3.17 -5.72
N ALA A 69 4.89 1.97 -5.95
CA ALA A 69 4.91 1.33 -7.26
C ALA A 69 3.50 0.84 -7.64
N HIS A 70 2.74 0.32 -6.68
CA HIS A 70 1.34 -0.05 -6.88
C HIS A 70 0.49 1.13 -7.36
N VAL A 71 0.52 2.28 -6.67
CA VAL A 71 -0.23 3.48 -7.11
C VAL A 71 0.19 3.96 -8.50
N ALA A 72 1.47 3.82 -8.88
CA ALA A 72 1.90 4.12 -10.24
C ALA A 72 1.31 3.13 -11.26
N LEU A 73 1.24 1.84 -10.91
CA LEU A 73 0.63 0.81 -11.72
C LEU A 73 -0.88 1.02 -11.88
N ASP A 74 -1.61 1.48 -10.84
CA ASP A 74 -3.02 1.86 -10.96
C ASP A 74 -3.23 2.88 -12.07
N LEU A 75 -2.43 3.95 -12.07
CA LEU A 75 -2.54 5.01 -13.07
C LEU A 75 -2.22 4.49 -14.48
N VAL A 76 -1.28 3.56 -14.61
CA VAL A 76 -1.00 2.89 -15.88
C VAL A 76 -2.19 2.04 -16.30
N VAL A 77 -2.76 1.23 -15.41
CA VAL A 77 -3.94 0.40 -15.68
C VAL A 77 -5.14 1.25 -16.09
N VAL A 78 -5.41 2.36 -15.38
CA VAL A 78 -6.45 3.32 -15.73
C VAL A 78 -6.23 3.86 -17.14
N ALA A 79 -5.02 4.31 -17.45
CA ALA A 79 -4.70 4.84 -18.76
C ALA A 79 -4.88 3.77 -19.85
N LEU A 80 -4.42 2.54 -19.60
CA LEU A 80 -4.58 1.43 -20.52
C LEU A 80 -6.07 1.08 -20.72
N LEU A 81 -6.86 0.93 -19.66
CA LEU A 81 -8.29 0.66 -19.75
C LEU A 81 -9.02 1.73 -20.58
N VAL A 82 -8.72 3.01 -20.35
CA VAL A 82 -9.39 4.09 -21.09
C VAL A 82 -8.90 4.17 -22.54
N ALA A 83 -7.61 3.93 -22.80
CA ALA A 83 -7.01 4.08 -24.11
C ALA A 83 -7.20 2.84 -25.02
N SER A 84 -7.32 1.64 -24.44
CA SER A 84 -7.37 0.37 -25.18
C SER A 84 -8.44 0.32 -26.28
N PRO A 85 -9.70 0.75 -26.07
CA PRO A 85 -10.70 0.73 -27.13
C PRO A 85 -10.27 1.48 -28.39
N PHE A 86 -9.61 2.63 -28.20
CA PHE A 86 -9.15 3.48 -29.30
C PHE A 86 -7.84 2.99 -29.92
N LEU A 87 -6.90 2.52 -29.09
CA LEU A 87 -5.58 2.07 -29.56
C LEU A 87 -5.64 0.70 -30.25
N LEU A 88 -6.55 -0.16 -29.81
CA LEU A 88 -6.70 -1.52 -30.34
C LEU A 88 -7.86 -1.63 -31.35
N GLY A 89 -8.65 -0.58 -31.54
CA GLY A 89 -9.61 -0.48 -32.63
C GLY A 89 -10.99 -1.12 -32.37
N PHE A 90 -11.32 -1.39 -31.11
CA PHE A 90 -12.64 -1.93 -30.72
C PHE A 90 -13.59 -0.84 -30.16
N SER A 91 -13.28 0.44 -30.33
CA SER A 91 -14.10 1.55 -29.82
C SER A 91 -15.52 1.64 -30.42
N ASP A 92 -15.75 1.01 -31.57
CA ASP A 92 -17.05 0.94 -32.22
C ASP A 92 -17.93 -0.21 -31.69
N GLU A 93 -17.39 -1.07 -30.83
CA GLU A 93 -18.16 -2.10 -30.13
C GLU A 93 -18.70 -1.58 -28.81
N ASP A 94 -20.02 -1.56 -28.68
CA ASP A 94 -20.74 -0.99 -27.54
C ASP A 94 -20.27 -1.58 -26.19
N THR A 95 -20.34 -2.91 -26.05
CA THR A 95 -20.13 -3.58 -24.76
C THR A 95 -18.68 -3.55 -24.26
N PRO A 96 -17.65 -4.01 -25.01
CA PRO A 96 -16.27 -3.95 -24.54
C PRO A 96 -15.80 -2.51 -24.32
N THR A 97 -16.19 -1.56 -25.18
CA THR A 97 -15.85 -0.14 -24.98
C THR A 97 -16.45 0.38 -23.68
N ALA A 98 -17.74 0.14 -23.43
CA ALA A 98 -18.39 0.58 -22.21
C ALA A 98 -17.73 -0.03 -20.96
N VAL A 99 -17.40 -1.33 -20.99
CA VAL A 99 -16.73 -2.00 -19.86
C VAL A 99 -15.37 -1.39 -19.57
N PHE A 100 -14.53 -1.19 -20.59
CA PHE A 100 -13.19 -0.65 -20.44
C PHE A 100 -13.20 0.79 -19.92
N ILE A 101 -14.05 1.65 -20.50
CA ILE A 101 -14.17 3.05 -20.07
C ILE A 101 -14.74 3.13 -18.65
N ALA A 102 -15.81 2.38 -18.34
CA ALA A 102 -16.44 2.41 -17.04
C ALA A 102 -15.49 1.90 -15.95
N LEU A 103 -14.78 0.79 -16.19
CA LEU A 103 -13.78 0.29 -15.25
C LEU A 103 -12.60 1.23 -15.10
N GLY A 104 -12.09 1.81 -16.18
CA GLY A 104 -10.99 2.78 -16.11
C GLY A 104 -11.35 3.99 -15.24
N VAL A 105 -12.54 4.56 -15.45
CA VAL A 105 -13.04 5.68 -14.63
C VAL A 105 -13.28 5.25 -13.18
N ALA A 106 -13.95 4.12 -12.96
CA ALA A 106 -14.22 3.61 -11.62
C ALA A 106 -12.91 3.34 -10.84
N HIS A 107 -11.94 2.72 -11.50
CA HIS A 107 -10.63 2.43 -10.91
C HIS A 107 -9.92 3.73 -10.53
N LEU A 108 -9.88 4.72 -11.44
CA LEU A 108 -9.31 6.04 -11.13
C LEU A 108 -9.95 6.68 -9.90
N LEU A 109 -11.29 6.69 -9.84
CA LEU A 109 -12.04 7.26 -8.73
C LEU A 109 -11.73 6.55 -7.41
N ILE A 110 -11.60 5.22 -7.43
CA ILE A 110 -11.24 4.43 -6.27
C ILE A 110 -9.81 4.73 -5.83
N THR A 111 -8.84 4.74 -6.75
CA THR A 111 -7.43 5.04 -6.46
C THR A 111 -7.29 6.41 -5.80
N ILE A 112 -7.89 7.47 -6.34
CA ILE A 112 -7.80 8.82 -5.74
C ILE A 112 -8.54 8.92 -4.39
N SER A 113 -9.56 8.09 -4.18
CA SER A 113 -10.36 8.06 -2.95
C SER A 113 -9.78 7.15 -1.86
N THR A 114 -8.72 6.39 -2.16
CA THR A 114 -8.12 5.41 -1.25
C THR A 114 -7.07 6.04 -0.36
N ARG A 115 -7.14 5.72 0.94
CA ARG A 115 -6.04 6.01 1.87
C ARG A 115 -5.04 4.86 1.79
N PHE A 116 -3.89 5.13 1.20
CA PHE A 116 -2.77 4.21 1.19
C PHE A 116 -1.93 4.45 2.47
N LEU A 117 -2.48 4.07 3.62
CA LEU A 117 -1.75 4.19 4.89
C LEU A 117 -0.53 3.27 4.89
N ARG A 118 0.61 3.81 5.32
CA ARG A 118 1.83 3.07 5.62
C ARG A 118 1.94 3.02 7.15
N SER A 119 1.82 1.84 7.77
CA SER A 119 2.17 1.63 9.19
C SER A 119 3.70 1.61 9.40
N ALA A 120 4.41 2.58 8.82
CA ALA A 120 5.82 2.83 9.13
C ALA A 120 6.02 4.08 9.98
N GLU A 121 5.02 4.95 10.11
CA GLU A 121 5.05 6.05 11.09
C GLU A 121 4.67 5.50 12.49
N ASP A 122 3.75 4.53 12.57
CA ASP A 122 3.39 3.83 13.82
C ASP A 122 4.50 2.93 14.39
N ALA A 123 5.50 2.57 13.57
CA ALA A 123 6.65 1.76 13.99
C ALA A 123 7.80 2.61 14.56
N ASP A 124 7.84 3.91 14.24
CA ASP A 124 8.74 4.91 14.81
C ASP A 124 8.06 5.70 15.96
N GLU A 125 6.72 5.69 16.05
CA GLU A 125 5.94 6.32 17.13
C GLU A 125 5.62 5.37 18.31
N HIS A 126 6.23 4.20 18.38
CA HIS A 126 6.39 3.53 19.68
C HIS A 126 7.63 4.15 20.34
N PRO A 127 7.50 5.06 21.32
CA PRO A 127 8.65 5.50 22.06
C PRO A 127 9.18 4.26 22.77
N ALA A 128 10.32 3.76 22.31
CA ALA A 128 11.20 2.97 23.15
C ALA A 128 11.55 3.88 24.34
N GLY A 129 10.73 3.79 25.38
CA GLY A 129 11.08 4.30 26.69
C GLY A 129 12.29 3.53 27.14
N ASP A 130 13.48 4.07 26.89
CA ASP A 130 14.76 3.60 27.43
C ASP A 130 15.78 4.77 27.46
N HIS A 131 15.34 5.93 27.94
CA HIS A 131 16.24 6.99 28.41
C HIS A 131 15.85 7.49 29.82
N GLU A 132 15.44 6.58 30.71
CA GLU A 132 15.50 6.82 32.17
C GLU A 132 16.50 5.90 32.88
N GLN A 133 17.15 4.97 32.19
CA GLN A 133 18.13 4.06 32.79
C GLN A 133 19.51 4.72 33.04
N GLY A 134 19.84 5.81 32.32
CA GLY A 134 21.12 6.51 32.49
C GLY A 134 21.22 7.38 33.75
N SER A 135 20.09 7.93 34.23
CA SER A 135 20.11 8.83 35.40
C SER A 135 20.05 8.08 36.73
N ALA A 136 19.39 6.91 36.77
CA ALA A 136 19.35 6.08 37.97
C ALA A 136 20.68 5.36 38.21
N GLU A 137 21.36 4.92 37.15
CA GLU A 137 22.68 4.29 37.25
C GLU A 137 23.76 5.31 37.66
N GLN A 138 23.69 6.55 37.16
CA GLN A 138 24.56 7.64 37.60
C GLN A 138 24.28 8.08 39.05
N ALA A 139 23.01 8.17 39.46
CA ALA A 139 22.65 8.47 40.84
C ALA A 139 23.09 7.37 41.82
N TYR A 140 23.03 6.09 41.40
CA TYR A 140 23.52 4.96 42.18
C TYR A 140 25.06 4.90 42.24
N ALA A 141 25.75 5.25 41.14
CA ALA A 141 27.21 5.32 41.10
C ALA A 141 27.77 6.46 41.96
N ASP A 142 27.07 7.59 42.07
CA ASP A 142 27.47 8.74 42.89
C ASP A 142 27.22 8.48 44.39
N GLU A 143 26.21 7.68 44.74
CA GLU A 143 25.90 7.30 46.14
C GLU A 143 26.83 6.19 46.68
N LEU A 144 27.37 5.31 45.82
CA LEU A 144 28.20 4.18 46.23
C LEU A 144 29.71 4.47 46.33
N VAL A 145 30.18 5.65 45.94
CA VAL A 145 31.59 6.05 46.14
C VAL A 145 31.67 7.28 47.04
N PRO A 146 31.57 7.11 48.37
CA PRO A 146 31.89 8.18 49.29
C PRO A 146 33.35 8.58 49.11
N SER A 147 33.57 9.87 48.82
CA SER A 147 34.85 10.55 48.92
C SER A 147 35.52 10.16 50.24
N GLN A 148 36.66 9.47 50.14
CA GLN A 148 37.53 9.12 51.27
C GLN A 148 38.21 10.40 51.79
N GLU A 149 37.41 11.32 52.32
CA GLU A 149 37.86 12.56 52.91
C GLU A 149 37.22 12.74 54.30
N GLN A 150 37.46 11.78 55.19
CA GLN A 150 37.49 12.02 56.64
C GLN A 150 37.98 10.81 57.42
N ARG A 151 39.23 10.88 57.92
CA ARG A 151 39.66 10.47 59.28
C ARG A 151 41.16 10.24 59.32
N ARG A 152 41.92 11.24 59.80
CA ARG A 152 43.01 11.09 60.79
C ARG A 152 43.30 12.45 61.42
N GLU A 153 42.46 12.87 62.36
CA GLU A 153 42.97 13.60 63.51
C GLU A 153 43.47 12.58 64.53
N PRO A 154 44.63 12.82 65.15
CA PRO A 154 44.91 12.29 66.47
C PRO A 154 44.99 13.43 67.49
N ASP A 155 43.96 13.56 68.32
CA ASP A 155 44.12 13.95 69.73
C ASP A 155 45.05 12.92 70.37
N THR A 156 46.08 13.25 71.14
CA THR A 156 46.13 13.59 72.58
C THR A 156 47.63 13.44 72.99
N PRO A 157 48.10 13.78 74.20
CA PRO A 157 47.57 14.63 75.28
C PRO A 157 48.38 15.91 75.55
#